data_AF-F0RV90-F1
#
_entry.id   AF-F0RV90-F1
#
_cell.length_a   1.000
_cell.length_b   1.000
_cell.length_c   1.000
_cell.angle_alpha   90.00
_cell.angle_beta   90.00
_cell.angle_gamma   90.00
#
_symmetry.space_group_name_H-M   'P 1'
#
loop_
_entity.id
_entity.type
_entity.pdbx_description
1 polymer ?
#
loop_
_entity_poly.entity_id
_entity_poly.type
_entity_poly.pdbx_seq_one_letter_code
_entity_poly.pdbx_strand_id
1 'polypeptide(L)'
;MKKIVLVLLAVTLLGLAVGCKDGSSFTVEELEGTWNFPDQGGYTAITAFILTDATGADIGWEDGTYSYWCWGDGTYQDGVLTGTYDYNADDSSIDNNDTSGLDLTITISFTLDNNKLSMTCIGTGPLNGKTFTQGVFQPI
;
A
#
# COMPACT_ATOMS: atom_id res chain seq x y z
N MET A 1 -19.68 12.05 -33.01
CA MET A 1 -20.00 12.67 -31.70
C MET A 1 -20.84 11.77 -30.79
N LYS A 2 -21.95 11.16 -31.28
CA LYS A 2 -22.80 10.27 -30.45
C LYS A 2 -22.10 9.02 -29.89
N LYS A 3 -21.11 8.47 -30.58
CA LYS A 3 -20.38 7.24 -30.16
C LYS A 3 -19.39 7.48 -29.01
N ILE A 4 -18.79 8.68 -28.91
CA ILE A 4 -17.81 9.00 -27.86
C ILE A 4 -18.51 9.26 -26.52
N VAL A 5 -19.69 9.89 -26.55
CA VAL A 5 -20.50 10.13 -25.34
C VAL A 5 -21.01 8.82 -24.73
N LEU A 6 -21.38 7.83 -25.57
CA LEU A 6 -21.82 6.50 -25.10
C LEU A 6 -20.70 5.69 -24.45
N VAL A 7 -19.45 5.82 -24.94
CA VAL A 7 -18.29 5.17 -24.32
C VAL A 7 -17.94 5.85 -22.99
N LEU A 8 -17.99 7.18 -22.91
CA LEU A 8 -17.78 7.88 -21.65
C LEU A 8 -18.85 7.52 -20.61
N LEU A 9 -20.13 7.47 -21.03
CA LEU A 9 -21.22 7.10 -20.13
C LEU A 9 -21.11 5.64 -19.65
N ALA A 10 -20.68 4.72 -20.51
CA ALA A 10 -20.45 3.32 -20.14
C ALA A 10 -19.25 3.13 -19.18
N VAL A 11 -18.18 3.91 -19.35
CA VAL A 11 -17.03 3.90 -18.44
C VAL A 11 -17.39 4.53 -17.09
N THR A 12 -18.23 5.57 -17.08
CA THR A 12 -18.69 6.20 -15.82
C THR A 12 -19.72 5.33 -15.08
N LEU A 13 -20.56 4.57 -15.79
CA LEU A 13 -21.51 3.62 -15.18
C LEU A 13 -20.83 2.35 -14.65
N LEU A 14 -19.72 1.90 -15.24
CA LEU A 14 -18.92 0.79 -14.66
C LEU A 14 -18.24 1.20 -13.34
N GLY A 15 -17.98 2.49 -13.13
CA GLY A 15 -17.46 3.01 -11.85
C GLY A 15 -18.49 3.04 -10.71
N LEU A 16 -19.79 2.96 -11.03
CA LEU A 16 -20.89 3.04 -10.04
C LEU A 16 -21.50 1.68 -9.68
N ALA A 17 -21.03 0.60 -10.31
CA ALA A 17 -21.43 -0.78 -9.98
C ALA A 17 -20.42 -1.51 -9.08
N VAL A 18 -19.40 -0.83 -8.56
CA VAL A 18 -18.57 -1.31 -7.44
C VAL A 18 -19.29 -1.00 -6.12
N GLY A 19 -20.54 -1.46 -6.04
CA GLY A 19 -21.37 -1.46 -4.85
C GLY A 19 -21.58 -2.89 -4.36
N CYS A 20 -20.56 -3.73 -4.42
CA CYS A 20 -20.49 -4.91 -3.57
C CYS A 20 -19.82 -4.47 -2.28
N LYS A 21 -20.61 -4.36 -1.21
CA LYS A 21 -20.11 -4.17 0.14
C LYS A 21 -19.46 -5.49 0.61
N ASP A 22 -18.35 -5.84 -0.03
CA ASP A 22 -17.41 -6.88 0.38
C ASP A 22 -16.10 -6.20 0.84
N GLY A 23 -16.20 -4.98 1.38
CA GLY A 23 -15.11 -4.40 2.14
C GLY A 23 -14.96 -5.23 3.40
N SER A 24 -13.85 -5.97 3.51
CA SER A 24 -13.45 -6.65 4.74
C SER A 24 -13.74 -5.72 5.93
N SER A 25 -14.66 -6.12 6.80
CA SER A 25 -15.02 -5.32 7.97
C SER A 25 -13.94 -5.49 9.03
N PHE A 26 -12.85 -4.74 8.90
CA PHE A 26 -11.84 -4.60 9.94
C PHE A 26 -11.84 -3.19 10.50
N THR A 27 -11.39 -3.02 11.73
CA THR A 27 -11.18 -1.73 12.38
C THR A 27 -9.74 -1.26 12.17
N VAL A 28 -9.49 0.02 12.39
CA VAL A 28 -8.12 0.57 12.29
C VAL A 28 -7.19 -0.09 13.31
N GLU A 29 -7.71 -0.37 14.50
CA GLU A 29 -6.98 -1.06 15.57
C GLU A 29 -6.54 -2.47 15.17
N GLU A 30 -7.23 -3.12 14.22
CA GLU A 30 -6.83 -4.42 13.69
C GLU A 30 -5.71 -4.33 12.65
N LEU A 31 -5.41 -3.15 12.12
CA LEU A 31 -4.27 -2.90 11.22
C LEU A 31 -3.01 -2.47 11.96
N GLU A 32 -3.16 -1.76 13.08
CA GLU A 32 -2.05 -1.16 13.82
C GLU A 32 -0.92 -2.16 14.11
N GLY A 33 0.32 -1.74 13.88
CA GLY A 33 1.52 -2.45 14.28
C GLY A 33 2.28 -3.12 13.13
N THR A 34 3.11 -4.10 13.48
CA THR A 34 4.07 -4.71 12.55
C THR A 34 3.52 -5.98 11.92
N TRP A 35 3.72 -6.12 10.61
CA TRP A 35 3.28 -7.24 9.79
C TRP A 35 4.46 -7.78 8.98
N ASN A 36 4.66 -9.10 9.02
CA ASN A 36 5.64 -9.79 8.18
C ASN A 36 4.93 -10.55 7.08
N PHE A 37 5.38 -10.39 5.84
CA PHE A 37 4.80 -11.03 4.67
C PHE A 37 5.75 -12.13 4.18
N PRO A 38 5.22 -13.20 3.56
CA PRO A 38 6.06 -14.17 2.88
C PRO A 38 6.73 -13.55 1.65
N ASP A 39 7.87 -14.11 1.26
CA ASP A 39 8.55 -13.78 0.01
C ASP A 39 7.59 -13.98 -1.18
N GLN A 40 7.47 -12.95 -2.01
CA GLN A 40 6.51 -12.94 -3.13
C GLN A 40 6.89 -11.90 -4.18
N GLY A 41 6.49 -12.13 -5.42
CA GLY A 41 6.72 -11.18 -6.51
C GLY A 41 8.19 -10.91 -6.84
N GLY A 42 9.11 -11.79 -6.40
CA GLY A 42 10.56 -11.58 -6.54
C GLY A 42 11.20 -10.84 -5.37
N TYR A 43 10.42 -10.40 -4.38
CA TYR A 43 10.90 -9.69 -3.21
C TYR A 43 11.03 -10.62 -1.99
N THR A 44 11.98 -10.31 -1.12
CA THR A 44 12.21 -11.02 0.15
C THR A 44 12.09 -10.08 1.35
N ALA A 45 12.03 -10.64 2.56
CA ALA A 45 12.06 -9.89 3.83
C ALA A 45 11.03 -8.74 3.90
N ILE A 46 9.83 -8.99 3.39
CA ILE A 46 8.79 -7.98 3.24
C ILE A 46 8.13 -7.71 4.60
N THR A 47 8.15 -6.46 5.02
CA THR A 47 7.58 -6.02 6.30
C THR A 47 6.77 -4.75 6.13
N ALA A 48 5.81 -4.54 7.01
CA ALA A 48 5.11 -3.27 7.12
C ALA A 48 4.84 -2.91 8.57
N PHE A 49 4.96 -1.64 8.90
CA PHE A 49 4.50 -1.06 10.16
C PHE A 49 3.40 -0.06 9.86
N ILE A 50 2.23 -0.22 10.46
CA ILE A 50 1.07 0.66 10.28
C ILE A 50 0.84 1.45 11.57
N LEU A 51 0.68 2.76 11.47
CA LEU A 51 0.38 3.62 12.61
C LEU A 51 -0.98 3.29 13.26
N THR A 52 -1.14 3.64 14.54
CA THR A 52 -2.35 3.43 15.36
C THR A 52 -3.63 3.97 14.75
N ASP A 53 -3.56 5.03 13.94
CA ASP A 53 -4.68 5.66 13.24
C ASP A 53 -4.70 5.35 11.74
N ALA A 54 -3.82 4.45 11.29
CA ALA A 54 -3.57 4.10 9.89
C ALA A 54 -3.28 5.31 8.98
N THR A 55 -2.88 6.47 9.53
CA THR A 55 -2.50 7.65 8.74
C THR A 55 -1.08 7.57 8.22
N GLY A 56 -0.37 6.47 8.47
CA GLY A 56 0.95 6.24 7.93
C GLY A 56 1.33 4.77 7.94
N ALA A 57 2.20 4.41 7.00
CA ALA A 57 2.77 3.08 6.89
C ALA A 57 4.24 3.16 6.48
N ASP A 58 5.09 2.40 7.17
CA ASP A 58 6.45 2.08 6.74
C ASP A 58 6.45 0.71 6.08
N ILE A 59 6.90 0.59 4.84
CA ILE A 59 6.93 -0.68 4.12
C ILE A 59 8.36 -0.98 3.67
N GLY A 60 8.89 -2.10 4.15
CA GLY A 60 10.21 -2.60 3.81
C GLY A 60 10.16 -3.85 2.92
N TRP A 61 11.10 -3.99 1.99
CA TRP A 61 11.32 -5.22 1.22
C TRP A 61 12.74 -5.28 0.64
N GLU A 62 13.18 -6.47 0.27
CA GLU A 62 14.42 -6.69 -0.46
C GLU A 62 14.15 -7.06 -1.92
N ASP A 63 14.99 -6.55 -2.83
CA ASP A 63 15.03 -6.92 -4.26
C ASP A 63 16.48 -7.24 -4.64
N GLY A 64 16.81 -8.54 -4.68
CA GLY A 64 18.17 -9.00 -4.91
C GLY A 64 19.11 -8.62 -3.75
N THR A 65 20.02 -7.67 -4.00
CA THR A 65 20.98 -7.17 -2.99
C THR A 65 20.58 -5.82 -2.40
N TYR A 66 19.43 -5.28 -2.81
CA TYR A 66 18.93 -3.98 -2.39
C TYR A 66 17.87 -4.17 -1.32
N SER A 67 17.92 -3.40 -0.23
CA SER A 67 16.85 -3.33 0.76
C SER A 67 16.20 -1.95 0.70
N TYR A 68 14.89 -1.92 0.60
CA TYR A 68 14.10 -0.71 0.48
C TYR A 68 13.25 -0.51 1.73
N TRP A 69 13.08 0.75 2.13
CA TRP A 69 12.14 1.18 3.16
C TRP A 69 11.39 2.39 2.65
N CYS A 70 10.06 2.40 2.75
CA CYS A 70 9.23 3.47 2.22
C CYS A 70 8.22 3.90 3.27
N TRP A 71 8.41 5.11 3.80
CA TRP A 71 7.46 5.74 4.69
C TRP A 71 6.51 6.62 3.88
N GLY A 72 5.21 6.36 4.04
CA GLY A 72 4.16 7.24 3.56
C GLY A 72 3.22 7.66 4.67
N ASP A 73 2.78 8.91 4.63
CA ASP A 73 1.76 9.47 5.52
C ASP A 73 0.59 10.04 4.71
N GLY A 74 -0.58 10.18 5.34
CA GLY A 74 -1.76 10.64 4.63
C GLY A 74 -3.06 10.54 5.42
N THR A 75 -4.16 10.51 4.69
CA THR A 75 -5.50 10.33 5.26
C THR A 75 -5.95 8.88 5.07
N TYR A 76 -6.43 8.28 6.16
CA TYR A 76 -7.08 6.97 6.12
C TYR A 76 -8.59 7.12 5.97
N GLN A 77 -9.18 6.35 5.06
CA GLN A 77 -10.62 6.20 4.92
C GLN A 77 -10.97 4.81 4.40
N ASP A 78 -11.84 4.09 5.13
CA ASP A 78 -12.47 2.84 4.69
C ASP A 78 -11.48 1.79 4.12
N GLY A 79 -10.38 1.54 4.83
CA GLY A 79 -9.36 0.57 4.42
C GLY A 79 -8.36 1.11 3.41
N VAL A 80 -8.37 2.41 3.12
CA VAL A 80 -7.48 3.04 2.15
C VAL A 80 -6.72 4.20 2.79
N LEU A 81 -5.39 4.13 2.78
CA LEU A 81 -4.50 5.25 3.07
C LEU A 81 -4.19 5.96 1.75
N THR A 82 -4.45 7.27 1.68
CA THR A 82 -4.08 8.12 0.54
C THR A 82 -3.22 9.28 1.03
N GLY A 83 -2.06 9.45 0.42
CA GLY A 83 -1.08 10.41 0.90
C GLY A 83 0.15 10.55 0.02
N THR A 84 1.27 10.89 0.65
CA THR A 84 2.57 11.12 0.01
C THR A 84 3.65 10.35 0.72
N TYR A 85 4.75 10.06 0.03
CA TYR A 85 5.96 9.60 0.72
C TYR A 85 6.61 10.77 1.45
N ASP A 86 6.88 10.59 2.74
CA ASP A 86 7.80 11.47 3.47
C ASP A 86 9.25 11.06 3.18
N TYR A 87 9.49 9.76 2.92
CA TYR A 87 10.84 9.24 2.77
C TYR A 87 10.89 7.85 2.12
N ASN A 88 11.97 7.58 1.38
CA ASN A 88 12.38 6.24 1.01
C ASN A 88 13.88 6.02 1.23
N ALA A 89 14.28 4.83 1.66
CA ALA A 89 15.68 4.42 1.76
C ALA A 89 15.97 3.33 0.73
N ASP A 90 17.16 3.36 0.15
CA ASP A 90 17.79 2.23 -0.54
C ASP A 90 19.10 1.91 0.19
N ASP A 91 19.11 0.81 0.94
CA ASP A 91 20.24 0.38 1.78
C ASP A 91 21.38 -0.28 0.96
N SER A 92 21.33 -0.22 -0.37
CA SER A 92 22.46 -0.68 -1.20
C SER A 92 23.73 0.16 -1.07
N SER A 93 23.68 1.29 -0.37
CA SER A 93 24.87 2.01 0.09
C SER A 93 24.62 2.77 1.38
N ILE A 94 25.61 2.72 2.29
CA ILE A 94 25.61 3.33 3.65
C ILE A 94 25.40 4.86 3.66
N ASP A 95 25.42 5.51 2.49
CA ASP A 95 25.32 6.95 2.31
C ASP A 95 23.98 7.43 1.70
N ASN A 96 23.03 6.55 1.33
CA ASN A 96 21.85 6.96 0.55
C ASN A 96 20.56 7.05 1.38
N ASN A 97 20.31 8.26 1.89
CA ASN A 97 18.95 8.76 2.07
C ASN A 97 18.37 8.98 0.65
N ASP A 98 17.71 7.98 0.07
CA ASP A 98 17.16 8.08 -1.29
C ASP A 98 15.86 8.88 -1.29
N THR A 99 15.92 10.19 -1.51
CA THR A 99 14.71 11.03 -1.55
C THR A 99 13.92 10.95 -2.87
N SER A 100 14.20 9.98 -3.74
CA SER A 100 13.55 9.87 -5.07
C SER A 100 12.03 9.70 -5.03
N GLY A 101 11.49 9.23 -3.92
CA GLY A 101 10.06 9.07 -3.67
C GLY A 101 9.40 10.26 -2.97
N LEU A 102 10.17 11.18 -2.37
CA LEU A 102 9.66 12.29 -1.55
C LEU A 102 8.57 13.09 -2.28
N ASP A 103 7.49 13.42 -1.56
CA ASP A 103 6.32 14.16 -2.03
C ASP A 103 5.54 13.50 -3.19
N LEU A 104 5.93 12.30 -3.64
CA LEU A 104 5.18 11.57 -4.64
C LEU A 104 3.92 10.94 -4.02
N THR A 105 2.86 10.86 -4.80
CA THR A 105 1.57 10.35 -4.32
C THR A 105 1.58 8.83 -4.17
N ILE A 106 0.97 8.35 -3.10
CA ILE A 106 0.77 6.93 -2.82
C ILE A 106 -0.65 6.67 -2.28
N THR A 107 -1.25 5.59 -2.75
CA THR A 107 -2.48 5.02 -2.24
C THR A 107 -2.20 3.58 -1.84
N ILE A 108 -2.49 3.22 -0.59
CA ILE A 108 -2.35 1.87 -0.05
C ILE A 108 -3.75 1.38 0.33
N SER A 109 -4.23 0.36 -0.36
CA SER A 109 -5.47 -0.34 0.00
C SER A 109 -5.14 -1.55 0.86
N PHE A 110 -5.75 -1.61 2.04
CA PHE A 110 -5.64 -2.70 3.00
C PHE A 110 -6.83 -3.63 2.87
N THR A 111 -6.57 -4.94 2.95
CA THR A 111 -7.59 -5.93 3.22
C THR A 111 -7.13 -6.86 4.34
N LEU A 112 -8.05 -7.22 5.21
CA LEU A 112 -7.83 -8.21 6.24
C LEU A 112 -8.78 -9.38 6.00
N ASP A 113 -8.23 -10.56 5.75
CA ASP A 113 -8.99 -11.80 5.60
C ASP A 113 -8.35 -12.89 6.46
N ASN A 114 -9.12 -13.55 7.31
CA ASN A 114 -8.63 -14.58 8.23
C ASN A 114 -7.37 -14.15 9.02
N ASN A 115 -7.35 -12.90 9.50
CA ASN A 115 -6.20 -12.26 10.18
C ASN A 115 -4.91 -12.22 9.35
N LYS A 116 -5.04 -12.22 8.03
CA LYS A 116 -3.95 -12.02 7.08
C LYS A 116 -4.13 -10.69 6.38
N LEU A 117 -3.13 -9.83 6.52
CA LEU A 117 -3.10 -8.53 5.86
C LEU A 117 -2.71 -8.71 4.39
N SER A 118 -3.40 -7.99 3.51
CA SER A 118 -2.91 -7.69 2.18
C SER A 118 -2.88 -6.18 1.94
N MET A 119 -1.87 -5.73 1.22
CA MET A 119 -1.68 -4.33 0.82
C MET A 119 -1.54 -4.26 -0.69
N THR A 120 -2.26 -3.34 -1.33
CA THR A 120 -2.06 -3.00 -2.73
C THR A 120 -1.71 -1.53 -2.85
N CYS A 121 -0.58 -1.25 -3.50
CA CYS A 121 0.01 0.07 -3.59
C CYS A 121 -0.14 0.62 -5.02
N ILE A 122 -0.68 1.82 -5.17
CA ILE A 122 -0.85 2.53 -6.44
C ILE A 122 -0.33 3.96 -6.28
N GLY A 123 0.38 4.48 -7.27
CA GLY A 123 0.77 5.88 -7.26
C GLY A 123 1.96 6.16 -8.16
N THR A 124 2.87 6.96 -7.67
CA THR A 124 4.13 7.30 -8.33
C THR A 124 5.25 7.08 -7.32
N GLY A 125 6.24 6.26 -7.62
CA GLY A 125 7.32 5.95 -6.68
C GLY A 125 7.56 4.46 -6.47
N PRO A 126 8.40 4.09 -5.48
CA PRO A 126 8.93 2.73 -5.35
C PRO A 126 7.87 1.66 -5.07
N LEU A 127 6.77 1.98 -4.37
CA LEU A 127 5.70 0.99 -4.12
C LEU A 127 4.69 0.88 -5.25
N ASN A 128 4.78 1.71 -6.30
CA ASN A 128 3.75 1.75 -7.34
C ASN A 128 3.59 0.37 -8.02
N GLY A 129 2.36 -0.15 -7.99
CA GLY A 129 2.00 -1.44 -8.59
C GLY A 129 2.40 -2.66 -7.77
N LYS A 130 2.93 -2.48 -6.55
CA LYS A 130 3.25 -3.59 -5.65
C LYS A 130 2.02 -4.06 -4.90
N THR A 131 1.94 -5.38 -4.72
CA THR A 131 0.94 -6.04 -3.88
C THR A 131 1.65 -7.03 -2.98
N PHE A 132 1.37 -6.95 -1.68
CA PHE A 132 1.88 -7.84 -0.67
C PHE A 132 0.70 -8.52 0.03
N THR A 133 0.70 -9.84 0.08
CA THR A 133 -0.42 -10.64 0.62
C THR A 133 0.07 -11.58 1.70
N GLN A 134 -0.87 -12.09 2.51
CA GLN A 134 -0.60 -13.08 3.56
C GLN A 134 0.27 -12.54 4.72
N GLY A 135 0.24 -11.24 4.96
CA GLY A 135 0.91 -10.60 6.08
C GLY A 135 0.44 -11.17 7.42
N VAL A 136 1.38 -11.43 8.32
CA VAL A 136 1.14 -11.98 9.65
C VAL A 136 1.54 -10.95 10.70
N PHE A 137 0.61 -10.62 11.58
CA PHE A 137 0.84 -9.70 12.67
C PHE A 137 1.96 -10.20 13.59
N GLN A 138 2.84 -9.28 14.01
CA GLN A 138 3.95 -9.54 14.91
C GLN A 138 3.65 -8.91 16.28
N PRO A 139 3.23 -9.70 17.29
CA PRO A 139 3.05 -9.18 18.63
C PRO A 139 4.39 -8.73 19.21
N ILE A 140 4.39 -7.57 19.87
CA ILE A 140 5.54 -6.98 20.57
C ILE A 140 5.84 -7.77 21.85
#